data_AF-A0A7Y7YJF8-F1
#
_entry.id   AF-A0A7Y7YJF8-F1
#
_cell.length_a   1.000
_cell.length_b   1.000
_cell.length_c   1.000
_cell.angle_alpha   90.00
_cell.angle_beta   90.00
_cell.angle_gamma   90.00
#
_symmetry.space_group_name_H-M   'P 1'
#
loop_
_entity.id
_entity.type
_entity.pdbx_description
1 polymer ?
#
loop_
_entity_poly.entity_id
_entity_poly.type
_entity_poly.pdbx_seq_one_letter_code
_entity_poly.pdbx_strand_id
1 'polypeptide(L)'
;RKHRFLKSPEGILLITPESLEALFVNRGTSLAGLFANLRYLVVDELHAFIGSERGKQLQSLMHRVETIIDRPLPRVGLSATLGDMTLAAAFLRPNAPHHVSVIESKGSGQILKV
;
A
#
# COMPACT_ATOMS: atom_id res chain seq x y z
N ARG A 1 3.87 21.39 -0.99
CA ARG A 1 3.97 20.15 -0.19
C ARG A 1 4.57 18.97 -0.98
N LYS A 2 3.97 18.52 -2.10
CA LYS A 2 4.52 17.43 -2.96
C LYS A 2 5.96 17.68 -3.46
N HIS A 3 6.26 18.91 -3.90
CA HIS A 3 7.61 19.31 -4.33
C HIS A 3 8.68 19.30 -3.23
N ARG A 4 8.29 19.42 -1.95
CA ARG A 4 9.22 19.37 -0.81
C ARG A 4 9.59 17.92 -0.49
N PHE A 5 8.60 17.02 -0.50
CA PHE A 5 8.83 15.58 -0.34
C PHE A 5 9.75 15.02 -1.43
N LEU A 6 9.59 15.47 -2.67
CA LEU A 6 10.46 15.04 -3.77
C LEU A 6 11.93 15.50 -3.62
N LYS A 7 12.21 16.49 -2.77
CA LYS A 7 13.57 16.99 -2.51
C LYS A 7 14.20 16.37 -1.25
N SER A 8 13.41 16.09 -0.23
CA SER A 8 13.81 15.32 0.97
C SER A 8 12.66 14.40 1.37
N PRO A 9 12.67 13.13 0.96
CA PRO A 9 11.58 12.20 1.26
C PRO A 9 11.65 11.72 2.71
N GLU A 10 10.91 12.40 3.58
CA GLU A 10 10.79 12.08 5.01
C GLU A 10 9.32 12.03 5.43
N GLY A 11 9.01 11.16 6.39
CA GLY A 11 7.67 11.02 6.97
C GLY A 11 6.72 10.15 6.12
N ILE A 12 5.44 10.54 6.11
CA ILE A 12 4.34 9.78 5.49
C ILE A 12 3.88 10.47 4.21
N LEU A 13 3.82 9.73 3.10
CA LEU A 13 3.24 10.20 1.85
C LEU A 13 1.82 9.64 1.68
N LEU A 14 0.83 10.51 1.84
CA LEU A 14 -0.55 10.21 1.46
C LEU A 14 -0.74 10.47 -0.04
N ILE A 15 -1.15 9.45 -0.78
CA ILE A 15 -1.26 9.51 -2.24
C ILE A 15 -2.37 8.59 -2.75
N THR A 16 -3.01 8.98 -3.86
CA THR A 16 -3.97 8.11 -4.56
C THR A 16 -3.27 7.18 -5.55
N PRO A 17 -3.88 6.06 -5.95
CA PRO A 17 -3.33 5.18 -6.99
C PRO A 17 -2.98 5.93 -8.28
N GLU A 18 -3.86 6.82 -8.77
CA GLU A 18 -3.62 7.58 -10.00
C GLU A 18 -2.45 8.57 -9.85
N SER A 19 -2.34 9.21 -8.68
CA SER A 19 -1.22 10.11 -8.41
C SER A 19 0.12 9.37 -8.32
N LEU A 20 0.11 8.12 -7.85
CA LEU A 20 1.29 7.26 -7.82
C LEU A 20 1.66 6.79 -9.23
N GLU A 21 0.68 6.38 -10.05
CA GLU A 21 0.89 6.07 -11.47
C GLU A 21 1.51 7.26 -12.21
N ALA A 22 0.97 8.47 -12.01
CA ALA A 22 1.53 9.67 -12.59
C ALA A 22 2.98 9.94 -12.13
N LEU A 23 3.37 9.56 -10.91
CA LEU A 23 4.77 9.66 -10.49
C LEU A 23 5.65 8.70 -11.30
N PHE A 24 5.21 7.46 -11.51
CA PHE A 24 5.93 6.50 -12.34
C PHE A 24 6.10 6.98 -13.78
N VAL A 25 5.04 7.49 -14.41
CA VAL A 25 5.07 8.00 -15.78
C VAL A 25 6.03 9.19 -15.90
N ASN A 26 5.96 10.14 -14.96
CA ASN A 26 6.74 11.38 -15.05
C ASN A 26 8.22 11.23 -14.68
N ARG A 27 8.57 10.22 -13.87
CA ARG A 27 9.92 10.11 -13.27
C ARG A 27 10.64 8.80 -13.57
N GLY A 28 9.92 7.77 -14.01
CA GLY A 28 10.50 6.47 -14.38
C GLY A 28 11.47 5.92 -13.32
N THR A 29 12.69 5.60 -13.74
CA THR A 29 13.74 4.99 -12.91
C THR A 29 14.29 5.91 -11.82
N SER A 30 14.12 7.23 -11.92
CA SER A 30 14.57 8.17 -10.86
C SER A 30 13.77 8.04 -9.56
N LEU A 31 12.65 7.30 -9.57
CA LEU A 31 11.88 6.98 -8.36
C LEU A 31 12.62 6.05 -7.40
N ALA A 32 13.65 5.33 -7.85
CA ALA A 32 14.43 4.46 -6.97
C ALA A 32 14.99 5.24 -5.77
N GLY A 33 15.56 6.43 -6.00
CA GLY A 33 16.05 7.30 -4.93
C GLY A 33 14.94 7.82 -4.02
N LEU A 34 13.75 8.10 -4.58
CA LEU A 34 12.61 8.59 -3.81
C LEU A 34 12.07 7.53 -2.84
N PHE A 35 12.05 6.27 -3.27
CA PHE A 35 11.51 5.16 -2.49
C PHE A 35 12.59 4.31 -1.80
N ALA A 36 13.88 4.64 -1.92
CA ALA A 36 14.98 3.88 -1.34
C ALA A 36 14.75 3.57 0.15
N ASN A 37 14.30 4.58 0.89
CA ASN A 37 14.03 4.49 2.34
C ASN A 37 12.56 4.14 2.67
N LEU A 38 11.73 3.77 1.69
CA LEU A 38 10.34 3.40 1.93
C LEU A 38 10.27 2.12 2.76
N ARG A 39 9.61 2.16 3.91
CA ARG A 39 9.58 1.03 4.86
C ARG A 39 8.30 0.21 4.78
N TYR A 40 7.18 0.86 4.45
CA TYR A 40 5.85 0.26 4.46
C TYR A 40 5.00 0.84 3.34
N LEU A 41 4.09 0.03 2.82
CA LEU A 41 2.95 0.45 2.01
C LEU A 41 1.68 0.22 2.81
N VAL A 42 0.87 1.25 2.98
CA VAL A 42 -0.41 1.16 3.69
C VAL A 42 -1.54 1.41 2.70
N VAL A 43 -2.48 0.47 2.63
CA VAL A 43 -3.71 0.58 1.85
C VAL A 43 -4.86 0.71 2.84
N ASP A 44 -5.40 1.91 2.93
CA ASP A 44 -6.60 2.16 3.70
C ASP A 44 -7.85 1.76 2.89
N GLU A 45 -8.91 1.37 3.59
CA GLU A 45 -10.17 0.88 3.01
C GLU A 45 -9.98 -0.22 1.94
N LEU A 46 -9.19 -1.23 2.29
CA LEU A 46 -8.80 -2.32 1.38
C LEU A 46 -10.00 -2.98 0.69
N HIS A 47 -11.14 -3.09 1.37
CA HIS A 47 -12.36 -3.68 0.83
C HIS A 47 -12.86 -2.99 -0.45
N ALA A 48 -12.62 -1.68 -0.60
CA ALA A 48 -13.03 -0.91 -1.78
C ALA A 48 -12.21 -1.29 -3.04
N PHE A 49 -11.05 -1.92 -2.86
CA PHE A 49 -10.16 -2.31 -3.96
C PHE A 49 -10.30 -3.78 -4.37
N ILE A 50 -10.77 -4.66 -3.49
CA ILE A 50 -10.87 -6.09 -3.79
C ILE A 50 -11.89 -6.30 -4.92
N GLY A 51 -11.47 -7.02 -5.97
CA GLY A 51 -12.33 -7.34 -7.11
C GLY A 51 -12.57 -6.19 -8.10
N SER A 52 -11.96 -5.02 -7.91
CA SER A 52 -12.14 -3.87 -8.81
C SER A 52 -10.94 -3.67 -9.76
N GLU A 53 -11.17 -3.01 -10.89
CA GLU A 53 -10.11 -2.63 -11.84
C GLU A 53 -9.09 -1.67 -11.19
N ARG A 54 -9.58 -0.77 -10.32
CA ARG A 54 -8.73 0.12 -9.52
C ARG A 54 -7.86 -0.67 -8.54
N GLY A 55 -8.36 -1.79 -8.02
CA GLY A 55 -7.60 -2.73 -7.21
C GLY A 55 -6.47 -3.41 -7.97
N LYS A 56 -6.75 -3.90 -9.19
CA LYS A 56 -5.70 -4.47 -10.07
C LYS A 56 -4.61 -3.44 -10.38
N GLN A 57 -5.02 -2.19 -10.65
CA GLN A 57 -4.08 -1.08 -10.83
C GLN A 57 -3.21 -0.88 -9.58
N LEU A 58 -3.82 -0.85 -8.39
CA LEU A 58 -3.09 -0.71 -7.13
C LEU A 58 -2.11 -1.87 -6.89
N GLN A 59 -2.49 -3.12 -7.17
CA GLN A 59 -1.60 -4.28 -7.08
C GLN A 59 -0.38 -4.13 -8.01
N SER A 60 -0.60 -3.70 -9.25
CA SER A 60 0.48 -3.42 -10.21
C SER A 60 1.42 -2.33 -9.70
N LEU A 61 0.86 -1.22 -9.19
CA LEU A 61 1.63 -0.13 -8.61
C LEU A 61 2.48 -0.57 -7.41
N MET A 62 1.90 -1.32 -6.46
CA MET A 62 2.64 -1.85 -5.30
C MET A 62 3.77 -2.78 -5.74
N HIS A 63 3.53 -3.62 -6.76
CA HIS A 63 4.58 -4.48 -7.31
C HIS A 63 5.70 -3.66 -7.96
N ARG A 64 5.37 -2.67 -8.79
CA ARG A 64 6.35 -1.78 -9.42
C ARG A 64 7.18 -1.00 -8.42
N VAL A 65 6.60 -0.59 -7.29
CA VAL A 65 7.37 0.04 -6.19
C VAL A 65 8.44 -0.93 -5.69
N GLU A 66 8.06 -2.17 -5.34
CA GLU A 66 9.00 -3.20 -4.89
C GLU A 66 10.07 -3.53 -5.94
N THR A 67 9.70 -3.60 -7.22
CA THR A 67 10.64 -3.82 -8.32
C THR A 67 11.68 -2.70 -8.44
N ILE A 68 11.26 -1.44 -8.31
CA ILE A 68 12.18 -0.29 -8.44
C ILE A 68 13.18 -0.22 -7.28
N ILE A 69 12.76 -0.59 -6.07
CA ILE A 69 13.65 -0.58 -4.89
C ILE A 69 14.40 -1.92 -4.69
N ASP A 70 14.15 -2.89 -5.56
CA ASP A 70 14.72 -4.24 -5.55
C ASP A 70 14.62 -4.96 -4.20
N ARG A 71 13.48 -4.83 -3.51
CA ARG A 71 13.21 -5.57 -2.27
C ARG A 71 11.71 -5.64 -1.96
N PRO A 72 11.26 -6.70 -1.27
CA PRO A 72 9.89 -6.77 -0.77
C PRO A 72 9.65 -5.72 0.32
N LEU A 73 8.47 -5.10 0.31
CA LEU A 73 7.99 -4.18 1.34
C LEU A 73 6.87 -4.82 2.16
N PRO A 74 6.89 -4.69 3.49
CA PRO A 74 5.69 -4.93 4.28
C PRO A 74 4.50 -4.11 3.72
N ARG A 75 3.42 -4.81 3.37
CA ARG A 75 2.16 -4.21 2.89
C ARG A 75 1.13 -4.37 4.01
N VAL A 76 0.52 -3.27 4.43
CA VAL A 76 -0.49 -3.23 5.48
C VAL A 76 -1.82 -2.83 4.85
N GLY A 77 -2.83 -3.68 4.98
CA GLY A 77 -4.19 -3.37 4.56
C GLY A 77 -5.07 -3.09 5.77
N LEU A 78 -5.84 -2.02 5.71
CA LEU A 78 -6.82 -1.66 6.74
C LEU A 78 -8.23 -1.82 6.16
N SER A 79 -9.15 -2.39 6.92
CA SER A 79 -10.55 -2.47 6.53
C SER A 79 -11.43 -2.72 7.76
N ALA A 80 -12.57 -2.05 7.83
CA ALA A 80 -13.56 -2.24 8.89
C ALA A 80 -14.61 -3.31 8.55
N THR A 81 -14.85 -3.58 7.26
CA THR A 81 -16.05 -4.29 6.79
C THR A 81 -15.75 -5.55 5.99
N LEU A 82 -14.53 -6.08 6.08
CA LEU A 82 -14.15 -7.24 5.27
C LEU A 82 -14.71 -8.55 5.86
N GLY A 83 -15.57 -9.22 5.10
CA GLY A 83 -16.15 -10.50 5.50
C GLY A 83 -15.23 -11.71 5.32
N ASP A 84 -14.32 -11.67 4.34
CA ASP A 84 -13.36 -12.75 4.07
C ASP A 84 -11.93 -12.21 4.03
N MET A 85 -11.17 -12.50 5.09
CA MET A 85 -9.78 -12.08 5.24
C MET A 85 -8.83 -12.79 4.26
N THR A 86 -9.22 -13.95 3.73
CA THR A 86 -8.40 -14.66 2.73
C THR A 86 -8.32 -13.87 1.43
N LEU A 87 -9.39 -13.16 1.06
CA LEU A 87 -9.40 -12.26 -0.09
C LEU A 87 -8.46 -11.06 0.11
N ALA A 88 -8.40 -10.50 1.32
CA ALA A 88 -7.42 -9.44 1.63
C ALA A 88 -5.98 -9.96 1.57
N ALA A 89 -5.72 -11.14 2.13
CA ALA A 89 -4.40 -11.76 2.08
C ALA A 89 -3.94 -11.99 0.63
N ALA A 90 -4.81 -12.56 -0.20
CA ALA A 90 -4.58 -12.76 -1.63
C ALA A 90 -4.42 -11.44 -2.38
N PHE A 91 -5.19 -10.41 -2.03
CA PHE A 91 -5.05 -9.09 -2.64
C PHE A 91 -3.68 -8.46 -2.33
N LEU A 92 -3.26 -8.46 -1.06
CA LEU A 92 -2.00 -7.85 -0.63
C LEU A 92 -0.77 -8.63 -1.16
N ARG A 93 -0.82 -9.97 -1.14
CA ARG A 93 0.26 -10.85 -1.58
C ARG A 93 -0.28 -12.00 -2.45
N PRO A 94 -0.55 -11.77 -3.75
CA PRO A 94 -1.10 -12.80 -4.64
C PRO A 94 -0.26 -14.07 -4.72
N ASN A 95 1.06 -13.95 -4.66
CA ASN A 95 1.98 -15.08 -4.78
C ASN A 95 2.32 -15.77 -3.45
N ALA A 96 1.92 -15.18 -2.32
CA ALA A 96 2.22 -15.71 -0.99
C ALA A 96 1.17 -15.27 0.04
N PRO A 97 -0.13 -15.57 -0.18
CA PRO A 97 -1.21 -15.13 0.70
C PRO A 97 -1.04 -15.66 2.13
N HIS A 98 -0.48 -16.86 2.27
CA HIS A 98 -0.22 -17.51 3.56
C HIS A 98 0.80 -16.77 4.44
N HIS A 99 1.59 -15.86 3.87
CA HIS A 99 2.54 -15.03 4.63
C HIS A 99 1.91 -13.75 5.18
N VAL A 100 0.62 -13.50 4.89
CA VAL A 100 -0.10 -12.34 5.44
C VAL A 100 -0.63 -12.71 6.81
N SER A 101 -0.18 -11.98 7.83
CA SER A 101 -0.72 -12.09 9.18
C SER A 101 -2.00 -11.28 9.29
N VAL A 102 -3.09 -11.95 9.70
CA VAL A 102 -4.38 -11.30 9.94
C VAL A 102 -4.42 -10.83 11.40
N ILE A 103 -4.70 -9.54 11.61
CA ILE A 103 -4.86 -8.93 12.93
C ILE A 103 -6.30 -8.47 13.05
N GLU A 104 -7.10 -9.21 13.82
CA GLU A 104 -8.50 -8.89 14.07
C GLU A 104 -8.69 -8.35 15.48
N SER A 105 -9.34 -7.19 15.61
CA SER A 105 -9.84 -6.74 16.90
C SER A 105 -11.10 -7.53 17.24
N LYS A 106 -10.99 -8.44 18.20
CA LYS A 106 -12.16 -9.18 18.75
C LYS A 106 -13.00 -8.33 19.73
N GLY A 107 -12.59 -7.09 20.00
CA GLY A 107 -13.22 -6.21 20.98
C GLY A 107 -14.06 -5.10 20.34
N SER A 108 -15.34 -5.03 20.70
CA SER A 108 -16.31 -3.99 20.30
C SER A 108 -16.18 -2.67 21.09
N GLY A 109 -15.07 -2.43 21.80
CA GLY A 109 -14.98 -1.36 22.80
C GLY A 109 -13.58 -0.81 23.03
N GLN A 110 -12.77 -0.65 21.98
CA GLN A 110 -11.55 0.15 22.14
C GLN A 110 -11.94 1.63 22.19
N ILE A 111 -11.93 2.19 23.41
CA ILE A 111 -11.97 3.62 23.62
C ILE A 111 -10.70 4.20 22.98
N LEU A 112 -10.86 4.90 21.87
CA LEU A 112 -9.79 5.73 21.30
C LEU A 112 -9.44 6.77 22.36
N LYS A 113 -8.29 6.60 23.04
CA LYS A 113 -7.73 7.66 23.86
C LYS A 113 -7.19 8.73 22.90
N VAL A 114 -7.97 9.80 22.75
CA VAL A 114 -7.54 11.06 22.12
C VAL A 114 -6.71 11.84 23.12
#